data_AF-A0A4C1SPJ0-F1
#
_entry.id   AF-A0A4C1SPJ0-F1
#
_cell.length_a   1.000
_cell.length_b   1.000
_cell.length_c   1.000
_cell.angle_alpha   90.00
_cell.angle_beta   90.00
_cell.angle_gamma   90.00
#
_symmetry.space_group_name_H-M   'P 1'
#
loop_
_entity.id
_entity.type
_entity.pdbx_description
1 polymer ?
#
loop_
_entity_poly.entity_id
_entity_poly.type
_entity_poly.pdbx_seq_one_letter_code
_entity_poly.pdbx_strand_id
1 'polypeptide(L)'
;MKIAIALLAIVGLVAASSISKHEVKVADREYLQRQKFLFEIVYRVEDPLAFEEWIKLGKSFTFNKADYTGEFFGALVQTHLKQAYGLFNFFYYAKNFEVFQRNVAFARLHCNEGMFVYALTLAVIHRHDCQGLILPSIYEIFPQYFFNSKFVYEAEKFDYDVWSKYIMYEKEYKDILYQDYSELLQKP
;
A
#
# COMPACT_ATOMS: atom_id res chain seq x y z
N MET A 1 35.78 -46.87 8.72
CA MET A 1 36.13 -45.43 8.68
C MET A 1 36.00 -44.79 7.30
N LYS A 2 36.54 -45.37 6.21
CA LYS A 2 36.51 -44.74 4.86
C LYS A 2 35.09 -44.43 4.33
N ILE A 3 34.13 -45.32 4.58
CA ILE A 3 32.72 -45.14 4.14
C ILE A 3 32.00 -44.05 4.93
N ALA A 4 32.28 -43.90 6.23
CA ALA A 4 31.67 -42.88 7.08
C ALA A 4 32.14 -41.46 6.69
N ILE A 5 33.42 -41.33 6.30
CA ILE A 5 33.99 -40.06 5.82
C ILE A 5 33.36 -39.68 4.48
N ALA A 6 33.15 -40.66 3.58
CA ALA A 6 32.48 -40.42 2.30
C ALA A 6 31.01 -39.96 2.49
N LEU A 7 30.28 -40.58 3.43
CA LEU A 7 28.91 -40.18 3.74
C LEU A 7 28.84 -38.77 4.35
N LEU A 8 29.74 -38.44 5.29
CA LEU A 8 29.82 -37.09 5.86
C LEU A 8 30.14 -36.01 4.82
N ALA A 9 31.03 -36.32 3.86
CA ALA A 9 31.35 -35.39 2.77
C ALA A 9 30.13 -35.14 1.86
N ILE A 10 29.34 -36.18 1.56
CA ILE A 10 28.11 -36.05 0.76
C ILE A 10 27.06 -35.22 1.50
N VAL A 11 26.86 -35.47 2.80
CA VAL A 11 25.92 -34.69 3.63
C VAL A 11 26.34 -33.21 3.71
N GLY A 12 27.64 -32.93 3.84
CA GLY A 12 28.17 -31.56 3.82
C GLY A 12 27.95 -30.84 2.48
N LEU A 13 28.14 -31.54 1.36
CA LEU A 13 27.90 -31.02 0.01
C LEU A 13 26.41 -30.71 -0.24
N VAL A 14 25.51 -31.58 0.23
CA VAL A 14 24.06 -31.37 0.12
C VAL A 14 23.63 -30.16 0.95
N ALA A 15 24.11 -30.02 2.19
CA ALA A 15 23.80 -28.87 3.04
C ALA A 15 24.33 -27.55 2.46
N ALA A 16 25.51 -27.54 1.84
CA ALA A 16 26.08 -26.35 1.21
C ALA A 16 25.29 -25.90 -0.04
N SER A 17 24.68 -26.85 -0.77
CA SER A 17 23.88 -26.55 -1.97
C SER A 17 22.50 -25.93 -1.65
N SER A 18 22.04 -26.03 -0.40
CA SER A 18 20.76 -25.45 0.06
C SER A 18 20.88 -24.02 0.59
N ILE A 19 22.07 -23.41 0.57
CA ILE A 19 22.23 -21.98 0.84
C ILE A 19 21.79 -21.22 -0.42
N SER A 20 20.48 -21.09 -0.60
CA SER A 20 19.91 -20.10 -1.50
C SER A 20 20.40 -18.74 -1.04
N LYS A 21 21.39 -18.16 -1.72
CA LYS A 21 21.66 -16.74 -1.61
C LYS A 21 20.39 -16.05 -2.11
N HIS A 22 19.58 -15.54 -1.18
CA HIS A 22 18.50 -14.63 -1.53
C HIS A 22 19.12 -13.43 -2.23
N GLU A 23 19.07 -13.44 -3.56
CA GLU A 23 19.51 -12.33 -4.38
C GLU A 23 18.47 -11.22 -4.20
N VAL A 24 18.76 -10.27 -3.31
CA VAL A 24 17.90 -9.11 -3.12
C VAL A 24 18.05 -8.24 -4.36
N LYS A 25 17.04 -8.28 -5.23
CA LYS A 25 16.95 -7.37 -6.38
C LYS A 25 16.72 -5.96 -5.84
N VAL A 26 17.79 -5.19 -5.70
CA VAL A 26 17.72 -3.80 -5.24
C VAL A 26 17.03 -2.97 -6.32
N ALA A 27 15.88 -2.38 -6.00
CA ALA A 27 15.17 -1.49 -6.89
C ALA A 27 15.88 -0.13 -6.99
N ASP A 28 15.84 0.50 -8.16
CA ASP A 28 16.39 1.84 -8.33
C ASP A 28 15.49 2.90 -7.68
N ARG A 29 16.07 4.10 -7.50
CA ARG A 29 15.36 5.23 -6.86
C ARG A 29 14.08 5.58 -7.60
N GLU A 30 14.11 5.54 -8.93
CA GLU A 30 12.97 5.90 -9.76
C GLU A 30 11.81 4.92 -9.56
N TYR A 31 12.06 3.61 -9.62
CA TYR A 31 11.07 2.58 -9.33
C TYR A 31 10.45 2.79 -7.94
N LEU A 32 11.28 3.02 -6.92
CA LEU A 32 10.81 3.23 -5.55
C LEU A 32 9.90 4.46 -5.43
N GLN A 33 10.21 5.54 -6.14
CA GLN A 33 9.37 6.74 -6.17
C GLN A 33 8.01 6.47 -6.83
N ARG A 34 8.00 5.75 -7.96
CA ARG A 34 6.77 5.36 -8.66
C ARG A 34 5.92 4.41 -7.81
N GLN A 35 6.55 3.43 -7.17
CA GLN A 35 5.90 2.48 -6.27
C GLN A 35 5.31 3.18 -5.04
N LYS A 36 6.07 4.09 -4.43
CA LYS A 36 5.60 4.90 -3.30
C LYS A 36 4.37 5.72 -3.69
N PHE A 37 4.41 6.40 -4.83
CA PHE A 37 3.27 7.16 -5.35
C PHE A 37 1.99 6.30 -5.44
N LEU A 38 2.09 5.10 -6.01
CA LEU A 38 0.94 4.20 -6.16
C LEU A 38 0.36 3.74 -4.82
N PHE A 39 1.18 3.57 -3.79
CA PHE A 39 0.70 3.26 -2.44
C PHE A 39 0.05 4.46 -1.76
N GLU A 40 0.63 5.65 -1.90
CA GLU A 40 0.10 6.86 -1.29
C GLU A 40 -1.23 7.29 -1.91
N ILE A 41 -1.43 7.11 -3.22
CA ILE A 41 -2.65 7.60 -3.88
C ILE A 41 -3.90 6.78 -3.52
N VAL A 42 -3.72 5.50 -3.20
CA VAL A 42 -4.80 4.60 -2.77
C VAL A 42 -4.91 4.49 -1.25
N TYR A 43 -4.03 5.17 -0.50
CA TYR A 43 -4.13 5.19 0.96
C TYR A 43 -5.43 5.88 1.38
N ARG A 44 -6.23 5.14 2.17
CA ARG A 44 -7.54 5.59 2.67
C ARG A 44 -8.38 6.25 1.58
N VAL A 45 -8.71 5.48 0.55
CA VAL A 45 -9.32 6.04 -0.66
C VAL A 45 -10.67 6.75 -0.40
N GLU A 46 -11.40 6.33 0.64
CA GLU A 46 -12.69 6.92 1.05
C GLU A 46 -12.56 8.23 1.82
N ASP A 47 -11.39 8.49 2.40
CA ASP A 47 -11.09 9.77 3.04
C ASP A 47 -10.59 10.78 1.99
N PRO A 48 -10.66 12.09 2.28
CA PRO A 48 -9.93 13.09 1.50
C PRO A 48 -8.45 12.72 1.40
N LEU A 49 -7.87 12.87 0.20
CA LEU A 49 -6.47 12.56 -0.08
C LEU A 49 -5.54 13.20 0.96
N ALA A 50 -4.77 12.37 1.68
CA ALA A 50 -3.98 12.82 2.84
C ALA A 50 -2.71 13.61 2.48
N PHE A 51 -2.17 13.41 1.27
CA PHE A 51 -0.85 13.90 0.89
C PHE A 51 -0.92 15.23 0.13
N GLU A 52 -0.38 16.30 0.72
CA GLU A 52 -0.50 17.67 0.22
C GLU A 52 0.08 17.88 -1.19
N GLU A 53 1.15 17.17 -1.54
CA GLU A 53 1.78 17.21 -2.86
C GLU A 53 0.77 16.84 -3.96
N TRP A 54 0.08 15.71 -3.80
CA TRP A 54 -0.90 15.21 -4.76
C TRP A 54 -2.15 16.10 -4.80
N ILE A 55 -2.54 16.69 -3.67
CA ILE A 55 -3.64 17.66 -3.62
C ILE A 55 -3.30 18.90 -4.46
N LYS A 56 -2.09 19.46 -4.32
CA LYS A 56 -1.64 20.62 -5.11
C LYS A 56 -1.63 20.30 -6.60
N LEU A 57 -1.17 19.10 -6.95
CA LEU A 57 -1.12 18.63 -8.33
C LEU A 57 -2.51 18.47 -8.96
N GLY A 58 -3.46 17.87 -8.23
CA GLY A 58 -4.82 17.64 -8.76
C GLY A 58 -5.66 18.93 -8.89
N LYS A 59 -5.37 19.95 -8.08
CA LYS A 59 -6.08 21.24 -8.12
C LYS A 59 -5.72 22.14 -9.32
N SER A 60 -4.69 21.81 -10.11
CA SER A 60 -4.29 22.66 -11.25
C SER A 60 -5.25 22.57 -12.45
N PHE A 61 -6.24 21.68 -12.41
CA PHE A 61 -7.28 21.52 -13.43
C PHE A 61 -8.63 22.08 -12.95
N THR A 62 -9.39 22.72 -13.82
CA THR A 62 -10.73 23.25 -13.48
C THR A 62 -11.76 22.13 -13.41
N PHE A 63 -12.41 21.95 -12.25
CA PHE A 63 -13.43 20.93 -11.99
C PHE A 63 -14.54 21.48 -11.09
N ASN A 64 -15.80 21.18 -11.40
CA ASN A 64 -16.95 21.56 -10.56
C ASN A 64 -17.42 20.36 -9.73
N LYS A 65 -17.23 20.45 -8.40
CA LYS A 65 -17.58 19.39 -7.45
C LYS A 65 -19.08 19.13 -7.33
N ALA A 66 -19.92 20.12 -7.66
CA ALA A 66 -21.37 19.99 -7.55
C ALA A 66 -21.97 18.95 -8.51
N ASP A 67 -21.21 18.53 -9.53
CA ASP A 67 -21.68 17.64 -10.59
C ASP A 67 -21.47 16.14 -10.26
N TYR A 68 -20.82 15.81 -9.13
CA TYR A 68 -20.45 14.44 -8.77
C TYR A 68 -20.65 14.17 -7.27
N THR A 69 -21.57 13.27 -6.95
CA THR A 69 -21.86 12.72 -5.62
C THR A 69 -21.07 11.42 -5.40
N GLY A 70 -20.71 11.12 -4.15
CA GLY A 70 -20.07 9.86 -3.74
C GLY A 70 -21.04 8.67 -3.83
N GLU A 71 -21.53 8.39 -5.03
CA GLU A 71 -22.53 7.36 -5.29
C GLU A 71 -21.89 5.98 -5.52
N PHE A 72 -22.69 4.93 -5.37
CA PHE A 72 -22.25 3.56 -5.64
C PHE A 72 -21.68 3.40 -7.06
N PHE A 73 -20.48 2.85 -7.16
CA PHE A 73 -19.92 2.38 -8.43
C PHE A 73 -20.14 0.88 -8.61
N GLY A 74 -20.49 0.50 -9.84
CA GLY A 74 -20.66 -0.90 -10.22
C GLY A 74 -20.20 -1.12 -11.65
N ALA A 75 -19.18 -1.94 -11.86
CA ALA A 75 -18.61 -2.20 -13.19
C ALA A 75 -19.61 -2.87 -14.17
N LEU A 76 -20.66 -3.50 -13.65
CA LEU A 76 -21.74 -4.10 -14.45
C LEU A 76 -22.83 -3.10 -14.86
N VAL A 77 -22.81 -1.89 -14.29
CA VAL A 77 -23.74 -0.83 -14.67
C VAL A 77 -23.17 -0.12 -15.90
N GLN A 78 -23.93 -0.14 -17.00
CA GLN A 78 -23.43 0.32 -18.30
C GLN A 78 -22.92 1.77 -18.30
N THR A 79 -23.59 2.67 -17.58
CA THR A 79 -23.18 4.08 -17.47
C THR A 79 -21.87 4.23 -16.71
N HIS A 80 -21.73 3.53 -15.58
CA HIS A 80 -20.53 3.52 -14.76
C HIS A 80 -19.35 2.90 -15.52
N LEU A 81 -19.58 1.81 -16.25
CA LEU A 81 -18.56 1.17 -17.07
C LEU A 81 -18.05 2.11 -18.18
N LYS A 82 -18.96 2.87 -18.82
CA LYS A 82 -18.57 3.85 -19.84
C LYS A 82 -17.72 4.99 -19.25
N GLN A 83 -18.06 5.47 -18.06
CA GLN A 83 -17.26 6.47 -17.34
C GLN A 83 -15.90 5.90 -16.93
N ALA A 84 -15.86 4.69 -16.37
CA ALA A 84 -14.64 3.99 -15.99
C ALA A 84 -13.73 3.73 -17.19
N TYR A 85 -14.30 3.39 -18.35
CA TYR A 85 -13.55 3.23 -19.60
C TYR A 85 -12.93 4.55 -20.07
N GLY A 86 -13.68 5.65 -19.97
CA GLY A 86 -13.16 6.99 -20.23
C GLY A 86 -11.99 7.34 -19.30
N LEU A 87 -12.15 7.07 -18.01
CA LEU A 87 -11.12 7.29 -16.99
C LEU A 87 -9.88 6.41 -17.22
N PHE A 88 -10.09 5.15 -17.59
CA PHE A 88 -9.00 4.25 -17.99
C PHE A 88 -8.23 4.81 -19.19
N ASN A 89 -8.91 5.27 -20.24
CA ASN A 89 -8.24 5.87 -21.39
C ASN A 89 -7.46 7.14 -21.01
N PHE A 90 -8.01 7.96 -20.11
CA PHE A 90 -7.34 9.15 -19.58
C PHE A 90 -6.02 8.80 -18.88
N PHE A 91 -5.95 7.65 -18.21
CA PHE A 91 -4.72 7.12 -17.62
C PHE A 91 -3.82 6.42 -18.65
N TYR A 92 -4.37 5.53 -19.47
CA TYR A 92 -3.63 4.63 -20.34
C TYR A 92 -2.88 5.39 -21.44
N TYR A 93 -3.49 6.41 -22.03
CA TYR A 93 -2.88 7.20 -23.10
C TYR A 93 -2.01 8.37 -22.61
N ALA A 94 -1.78 8.51 -21.30
CA ALA A 94 -0.83 9.49 -20.79
C ALA A 94 0.57 9.23 -21.36
N LYS A 95 1.17 10.28 -21.95
CA LYS A 95 2.42 10.21 -22.74
C LYS A 95 3.60 9.58 -21.99
N ASN A 96 3.69 9.84 -20.68
CA ASN A 96 4.74 9.34 -19.80
C ASN A 96 4.21 9.25 -18.37
N PHE A 97 5.03 8.69 -17.47
CA PHE A 97 4.66 8.47 -16.08
C PHE A 97 4.28 9.77 -15.36
N GLU A 98 4.97 10.88 -15.63
CA GLU A 98 4.67 12.17 -15.01
C GLU A 98 3.26 12.68 -15.36
N VAL A 99 2.86 12.59 -16.64
CA VAL A 99 1.49 12.93 -17.06
C VAL A 99 0.48 11.96 -16.45
N PHE A 100 0.82 10.68 -16.37
CA PHE A 100 -0.02 9.67 -15.72
C PHE A 100 -0.24 10.01 -14.23
N GLN A 101 0.81 10.38 -13.49
CA GLN A 101 0.71 10.78 -12.08
C GLN A 101 -0.22 11.98 -11.89
N ARG A 102 -0.11 13.00 -12.75
CA ARG A 102 -1.00 14.18 -12.72
C ARG A 102 -2.45 13.79 -12.95
N ASN A 103 -2.72 12.95 -13.95
CA ASN A 103 -4.05 12.47 -14.28
C ASN A 103 -4.66 11.66 -13.13
N VAL A 104 -3.86 10.79 -12.52
CA VAL A 104 -4.24 9.97 -11.37
C VAL A 104 -4.54 10.84 -10.13
N ALA A 105 -3.69 11.84 -9.84
CA ALA A 105 -3.92 12.76 -8.73
C ALA A 105 -5.21 13.58 -8.92
N PHE A 106 -5.48 14.04 -10.15
CA PHE A 106 -6.76 14.68 -10.49
C PHE A 106 -7.93 13.74 -10.24
N ALA A 107 -7.89 12.53 -10.80
CA ALA A 107 -8.99 11.57 -10.67
C ALA A 107 -9.27 11.17 -9.21
N ARG A 108 -8.22 11.06 -8.38
CA ARG A 108 -8.35 10.75 -6.95
C ARG A 108 -9.16 11.80 -6.17
N LEU A 109 -9.14 13.06 -6.61
CA LEU A 109 -9.86 14.16 -5.97
C LEU A 109 -11.29 14.35 -6.48
N HIS A 110 -11.59 13.81 -7.66
CA HIS A 110 -12.71 14.28 -8.48
C HIS A 110 -13.61 13.16 -9.01
N CYS A 111 -13.12 11.93 -9.05
CA CYS A 111 -13.89 10.76 -9.45
C CYS A 111 -14.32 9.96 -8.22
N ASN A 112 -15.39 9.18 -8.37
CA ASN A 112 -15.79 8.18 -7.38
C ASN A 112 -14.62 7.22 -7.07
N GLU A 113 -14.49 6.85 -5.80
CA GLU A 113 -13.38 6.06 -5.25
C GLU A 113 -13.28 4.68 -5.89
N GLY A 114 -14.42 3.98 -6.02
CA GLY A 114 -14.49 2.66 -6.64
C GLY A 114 -14.14 2.70 -8.12
N MET A 115 -14.68 3.69 -8.84
CA MET A 115 -14.37 3.90 -10.26
C MET A 115 -12.90 4.25 -10.48
N PHE A 116 -12.35 5.10 -9.61
CA PHE A 116 -10.95 5.50 -9.61
C PHE A 116 -10.02 4.29 -9.42
N VAL A 117 -10.23 3.49 -8.37
CA VAL A 117 -9.41 2.30 -8.10
C VAL A 117 -9.54 1.27 -9.22
N TYR A 118 -10.75 1.07 -9.76
CA TYR A 118 -10.97 0.17 -10.88
C TYR A 118 -10.17 0.58 -12.13
N ALA A 119 -10.30 1.85 -12.55
CA ALA A 119 -9.59 2.37 -13.71
C ALA A 119 -8.06 2.41 -13.50
N LEU A 120 -7.61 2.78 -12.29
CA LEU A 120 -6.20 2.81 -11.94
C LEU A 120 -5.58 1.41 -11.97
N THR A 121 -6.29 0.40 -11.46
CA THR A 121 -5.84 -1.00 -11.46
C THR A 121 -5.60 -1.48 -12.88
N LEU A 122 -6.55 -1.24 -13.79
CA LEU A 122 -6.38 -1.57 -15.21
C LEU A 122 -5.21 -0.81 -15.84
N ALA A 123 -5.06 0.49 -15.53
CA ALA A 123 -3.97 1.29 -16.07
C ALA A 123 -2.59 0.77 -15.60
N VAL A 124 -2.43 0.42 -14.32
CA VAL A 124 -1.17 -0.11 -13.78
C VAL A 124 -0.84 -1.48 -14.41
N ILE A 125 -1.84 -2.33 -14.63
CA ILE A 125 -1.64 -3.64 -15.26
C ILE A 125 -1.21 -3.51 -16.74
N HIS A 126 -1.81 -2.58 -17.48
CA HIS A 126 -1.65 -2.53 -18.94
C HIS A 126 -0.59 -1.53 -19.44
N ARG A 127 -0.20 -0.53 -18.65
CA ARG A 127 0.81 0.45 -19.07
C ARG A 127 2.22 -0.13 -19.01
N HIS A 128 2.96 0.03 -20.10
CA HIS A 128 4.36 -0.43 -20.21
C HIS A 128 5.29 0.17 -19.14
N ASP A 129 5.12 1.44 -18.80
CA ASP A 129 5.94 2.16 -17.81
C ASP A 129 5.53 1.89 -16.35
N CYS A 130 4.48 1.10 -16.14
CA CYS A 130 4.06 0.57 -14.85
C CYS A 130 4.47 -0.89 -14.63
N GLN A 131 5.17 -1.52 -15.58
CA GLN A 131 5.51 -2.93 -15.48
C GLN A 131 6.35 -3.22 -14.23
N GLY A 132 5.89 -4.19 -13.43
CA GLY A 132 6.52 -4.56 -12.17
C GLY A 132 6.05 -3.75 -10.96
N LEU A 133 5.43 -2.58 -11.17
CA LEU A 133 4.76 -1.86 -10.08
C LEU A 133 3.50 -2.62 -9.64
N ILE A 134 3.22 -2.57 -8.35
CA ILE A 134 2.05 -3.23 -7.75
C ILE A 134 1.18 -2.22 -7.02
N LEU A 135 -0.14 -2.42 -7.10
CA LEU A 135 -1.06 -1.81 -6.14
C LEU A 135 -1.21 -2.74 -4.93
N PRO A 136 -1.59 -2.20 -3.76
CA PRO A 136 -2.06 -3.02 -2.65
C PRO A 136 -3.21 -3.90 -3.10
N SER A 137 -3.42 -4.99 -2.39
CA SER A 137 -4.54 -5.87 -2.67
C SER A 137 -5.86 -5.14 -2.43
N ILE A 138 -6.92 -5.57 -3.10
CA ILE A 138 -8.22 -4.88 -3.04
C ILE A 138 -8.83 -4.86 -1.63
N TYR A 139 -8.54 -5.86 -0.79
CA TYR A 139 -9.00 -5.93 0.61
C TYR A 139 -8.22 -5.01 1.56
N GLU A 140 -7.05 -4.51 1.14
CA GLU A 140 -6.33 -3.45 1.85
C GLU A 140 -6.85 -2.06 1.46
N ILE A 141 -7.31 -1.91 0.20
CA ILE A 141 -7.85 -0.64 -0.31
C ILE A 141 -9.31 -0.43 0.15
N PHE A 142 -10.14 -1.46 0.05
CA PHE A 142 -11.56 -1.42 0.44
C PHE A 142 -11.90 -2.55 1.42
N PRO A 143 -11.42 -2.48 2.67
CA PRO A 143 -11.63 -3.54 3.66
C PRO A 143 -13.12 -3.83 3.93
N GLN A 144 -13.99 -2.82 3.83
CA GLN A 144 -15.42 -2.94 4.14
C GLN A 144 -16.18 -3.92 3.23
N TYR A 145 -15.67 -4.24 2.03
CA TYR A 145 -16.28 -5.26 1.17
C TYR A 145 -15.89 -6.70 1.55
N PHE A 146 -14.91 -6.87 2.44
CA PHE A 146 -14.35 -8.17 2.83
C PHE A 146 -14.59 -8.52 4.30
N PHE A 147 -14.94 -7.54 5.13
CA PHE A 147 -15.28 -7.74 6.53
C PHE A 147 -16.78 -7.56 6.80
N ASN A 148 -17.29 -8.26 7.81
CA ASN A 148 -18.67 -8.10 8.23
C ASN A 148 -18.91 -6.74 8.91
N SER A 149 -20.14 -6.25 8.86
CA SER A 149 -20.52 -4.95 9.40
C SER A 149 -20.23 -4.81 10.90
N LYS A 150 -20.37 -5.90 11.67
CA LYS A 150 -20.02 -5.92 13.09
C LYS A 150 -18.54 -5.59 13.31
N PHE A 151 -17.65 -6.22 12.56
CA PHE A 151 -16.21 -5.98 12.64
C PHE A 151 -15.86 -4.54 12.24
N VAL A 152 -16.42 -4.06 11.13
CA VAL A 152 -16.20 -2.67 10.66
C VAL A 152 -16.65 -1.67 11.73
N TYR A 153 -17.83 -1.88 12.32
CA TYR A 153 -18.38 -1.01 13.35
C TYR A 153 -17.54 -1.00 14.65
N GLU A 154 -17.01 -2.15 15.07
CA GLU A 154 -16.10 -2.19 16.23
C GLU A 154 -14.75 -1.53 15.92
N ALA A 155 -14.25 -1.69 14.69
CA ALA A 155 -13.01 -1.05 14.25
C ALA A 155 -13.14 0.48 14.17
N GLU A 156 -14.30 1.01 13.74
CA GLU A 156 -14.56 2.45 13.70
C GLU A 156 -14.54 3.10 15.09
N LYS A 157 -14.98 2.37 16.12
CA LYS A 157 -14.93 2.82 17.52
C LYS A 157 -13.56 2.74 18.16
N PHE A 158 -12.61 2.08 17.49
CA PHE A 158 -11.29 1.84 18.06
C PHE A 158 -10.51 3.15 18.18
N ASP A 159 -10.25 3.58 19.41
CA ASP A 159 -9.42 4.74 19.68
C ASP A 159 -7.93 4.36 19.61
N TYR A 160 -7.35 4.58 18.43
CA TYR A 160 -5.95 4.30 18.16
C TYR A 160 -5.01 5.15 19.04
N ASP A 161 -5.38 6.38 19.39
CA ASP A 161 -4.56 7.27 20.20
C ASP A 161 -4.48 6.78 21.64
N VAL A 162 -5.59 6.28 22.17
CA VAL A 162 -5.62 5.67 23.50
C VAL A 162 -4.83 4.37 23.51
N TRP A 163 -5.04 3.49 22.54
CA TRP A 163 -4.31 2.21 22.45
C TRP A 163 -2.79 2.41 22.29
N SER A 164 -2.36 3.33 21.42
CA SER A 164 -0.94 3.62 21.20
C SER A 164 -0.26 4.15 22.47
N LYS A 165 -0.94 5.02 23.24
CA LYS A 165 -0.46 5.47 24.55
C LYS A 165 -0.33 4.32 25.53
N TYR A 166 -1.32 3.43 25.61
CA TYR A 166 -1.25 2.26 26.50
C TYR A 166 -0.07 1.35 26.17
N ILE A 167 0.19 1.08 24.88
CA ILE A 167 1.36 0.29 24.47
C ILE A 167 2.68 0.97 24.86
N MET A 168 2.77 2.30 24.71
CA MET A 168 3.97 3.03 25.14
C MET A 168 4.18 2.91 26.65
N TYR A 169 3.12 3.09 27.46
CA TYR A 169 3.21 2.93 28.91
C TYR A 169 3.56 1.49 29.32
N GLU A 170 2.99 0.49 28.64
CA GLU A 170 3.31 -0.92 28.91
C GLU A 170 4.77 -1.23 28.57
N LYS A 171 5.28 -0.66 27.48
CA LYS A 171 6.69 -0.78 27.11
C LYS A 171 7.59 -0.12 28.16
N GLU A 172 7.30 1.13 28.55
CA GLU A 172 8.05 1.85 29.59
C GLU A 172 8.03 1.09 30.92
N TYR A 173 6.88 0.57 31.33
CA TYR A 173 6.75 -0.25 32.53
C TYR A 173 7.58 -1.53 32.45
N LYS A 174 7.57 -2.23 31.30
CA LYS A 174 8.39 -3.44 31.10
C LYS A 174 9.88 -3.11 31.09
N ASP A 175 10.28 -2.03 30.45
CA ASP A 175 11.67 -1.57 30.43
C ASP A 175 12.16 -1.26 31.85
N ILE A 176 11.30 -0.69 32.73
CA ILE A 176 11.61 -0.51 34.15
C ILE A 176 11.66 -1.86 34.88
N LEU A 177 10.64 -2.71 34.72
CA LEU A 177 10.52 -3.97 35.48
C LEU A 177 11.66 -4.96 35.18
N TYR A 178 12.13 -4.99 33.93
CA TYR A 178 13.19 -5.86 33.46
C TYR A 178 14.55 -5.16 33.36
N GLN A 179 14.68 -3.94 33.88
CA GLN A 179 15.99 -3.32 34.04
C GLN A 179 16.82 -4.14 35.02
N ASP A 180 18.07 -4.42 34.66
CA ASP A 180 19.00 -5.10 35.54
C ASP A 180 19.45 -4.11 36.64
N TYR A 181 18.78 -4.20 37.79
CA TYR A 181 19.06 -3.36 38.96
C TYR A 181 20.45 -3.63 39.59
N SER A 182 21.21 -4.61 39.09
CA SER A 182 22.56 -4.89 39.59
C SER A 182 23.53 -3.72 39.38
N GLU A 183 23.31 -2.87 38.35
CA GLU A 183 24.10 -1.66 38.12
C GLU A 183 23.72 -0.49 39.06
N LEU A 184 22.46 -0.44 39.53
CA LEU A 184 21.98 0.58 40.47
C LEU A 184 22.43 0.31 41.92
N LEU A 185 22.74 -0.94 42.24
CA LEU A 185 23.25 -1.37 43.56
C LEU A 185 24.79 -1.30 43.65
N GLN A 186 25.49 -0.95 42.56
CA GLN A 186 26.96 -0.87 42.50
C GLN A 186 27.53 0.55 42.63
N LYS A 187 26.69 1.58 42.79
CA LYS A 187 27.19 2.92 43.14
C LYS A 187 27.53 3.00 44.64
N PRO A 188 28.75 3.44 45.00
CA PRO A 188 29.14 3.64 46.40
C PRO A 188 28.36 4.77 47.08
#